data_AF-A0A7V5BQV5-F1
#
_entry.id   AF-A0A7V5BQV5-F1
#
_cell.length_a   1.000
_cell.length_b   1.000
_cell.length_c   1.000
_cell.angle_alpha   90.00
_cell.angle_beta   90.00
_cell.angle_gamma   90.00
#
_symmetry.space_group_name_H-M   'P 1'
#
loop_
_entity.id
_entity.type
_entity.pdbx_description
1 polymer ?
#
loop_
_entity_poly.entity_id
_entity_poly.type
_entity_poly.pdbx_seq_one_letter_code
_entity_poly.pdbx_strand_id
1 'polypeptide(L)'
;MAKSSGWMARCAWARDRIRRACSHHRFLHGGFMSDSTFETLAAVAQDVGRDEDERTSAIHELARFPADKAIPVLIDLMSDDSLAVRWAAAAAIRKFGREMLIPLLRAIATRPADENFYESAHRALVRFGDPQVEHILEPVLDALKQPPTSSTAAVKAMEALKQLQAA
;
A
#
# COMPACT_ATOMS: atom_id res chain seq x y z
N MET A 1 -23.88 18.20 10.09
CA MET A 1 -23.38 17.18 9.15
C MET A 1 -22.37 17.83 8.20
N ALA A 2 -21.38 17.06 7.75
CA ALA A 2 -20.27 17.40 6.83
C ALA A 2 -19.03 18.12 7.45
N LYS A 3 -18.13 17.32 8.05
CA LYS A 3 -16.69 17.62 8.18
C LYS A 3 -15.91 16.50 7.49
N SER A 4 -15.73 16.57 6.17
CA SER A 4 -14.96 15.58 5.39
C SER A 4 -14.13 16.17 4.25
N SER A 5 -13.88 17.48 4.26
CA SER A 5 -13.29 18.21 3.12
C SER A 5 -11.84 18.69 3.33
N GLY A 6 -11.16 18.31 4.42
CA GLY A 6 -9.76 18.70 4.66
C GLY A 6 -8.71 17.80 3.99
N TRP A 7 -9.01 16.51 3.81
CA TRP A 7 -8.04 15.51 3.35
C TRP A 7 -7.69 15.64 1.87
N MET A 8 -8.68 15.83 0.99
CA MET A 8 -8.47 16.01 -0.46
C MET A 8 -7.66 17.27 -0.81
N ALA A 9 -7.87 18.35 -0.05
CA ALA A 9 -7.19 19.63 -0.23
C ALA A 9 -5.72 19.58 0.22
N ARG A 10 -5.44 18.92 1.36
CA ARG A 10 -4.07 18.70 1.86
C ARG A 10 -3.25 17.79 0.94
N CYS A 11 -3.87 16.73 0.41
CA CYS A 11 -3.24 15.89 -0.61
C CYS A 11 -2.95 16.65 -1.91
N ALA A 12 -3.77 17.65 -2.29
CA ALA A 12 -3.50 18.49 -3.45
C ALA A 12 -2.26 19.37 -3.25
N TRP A 13 -2.07 19.92 -2.05
CA TRP A 13 -0.92 20.76 -1.73
C TRP A 13 0.40 19.98 -1.64
N ALA A 14 0.40 18.83 -0.99
CA ALA A 14 1.59 17.97 -0.88
C ALA A 14 1.98 17.34 -2.23
N ARG A 15 0.98 16.94 -3.05
CA ARG A 15 1.19 16.60 -4.48
C ARG A 15 1.82 17.75 -5.25
N ASP A 16 1.41 18.99 -5.02
CA ASP A 16 1.95 20.13 -5.73
C ASP A 16 3.39 20.46 -5.31
N ARG A 17 3.75 20.25 -4.03
CA ARG A 17 5.14 20.40 -3.56
C ARG A 17 6.07 19.32 -4.12
N ILE A 18 5.65 18.06 -4.17
CA ILE A 18 6.42 17.00 -4.85
C ILE A 18 6.44 17.25 -6.36
N ARG A 19 5.32 17.67 -6.96
CA ARG A 19 5.28 18.03 -8.39
C ARG A 19 6.18 19.22 -8.72
N ARG A 20 6.37 20.16 -7.79
CA ARG A 20 7.34 21.27 -7.87
C ARG A 20 8.77 20.80 -7.59
N ALA A 21 9.01 19.87 -6.67
CA ALA A 21 10.33 19.25 -6.47
C ALA A 21 10.76 18.45 -7.72
N CYS A 22 9.83 17.70 -8.31
CA CYS A 22 9.97 17.03 -9.60
C CYS A 22 9.87 18.00 -10.80
N SER A 23 9.48 19.27 -10.61
CA SER A 23 9.36 20.25 -11.70
C SER A 23 10.71 20.72 -12.24
N HIS A 24 11.81 20.47 -11.51
CA HIS A 24 13.16 20.58 -12.06
C HIS A 24 13.53 19.45 -13.03
N HIS A 25 12.67 18.45 -13.20
CA HIS A 25 12.80 17.36 -14.17
C HIS A 25 11.68 17.37 -15.23
N ARG A 26 11.00 18.51 -15.42
CA ARG A 26 10.03 18.66 -16.52
C ARG A 26 10.77 19.01 -17.82
N PHE A 27 11.33 18.01 -18.48
CA PHE A 27 11.58 18.06 -19.92
C PHE A 27 11.24 16.70 -20.57
N LEU A 28 10.15 16.73 -21.34
CA LEU A 28 9.89 16.03 -22.60
C LEU A 28 10.59 14.68 -22.83
N HIS A 29 9.81 13.60 -22.75
CA HIS A 29 9.68 12.46 -23.69
C HIS A 29 9.08 11.29 -22.92
N GLY A 30 8.35 10.39 -23.59
CA GLY A 30 7.77 9.18 -22.99
C GLY A 30 8.85 8.22 -22.47
N GLY A 31 9.44 8.56 -21.33
CA GLY A 31 10.62 7.94 -20.75
C GLY A 31 10.31 7.33 -19.41
N PHE A 32 10.67 6.06 -19.28
CA PHE A 32 10.91 5.30 -18.07
C PHE A 32 11.22 6.20 -16.86
N MET A 33 10.38 6.18 -15.81
CA MET A 33 10.77 6.74 -14.52
C MET A 33 12.04 5.98 -14.08
N SER A 34 13.17 6.68 -13.89
CA SER A 34 14.46 6.01 -13.67
C SER A 34 14.47 5.26 -12.33
N ASP A 35 15.22 4.16 -12.26
CA ASP A 35 15.38 3.39 -11.03
C ASP A 35 15.89 4.27 -9.87
N SER A 36 16.73 5.27 -10.16
CA SER A 36 17.18 6.25 -9.16
C SER A 36 16.05 7.08 -8.54
N THR A 37 15.01 7.41 -9.32
CA THR A 37 13.85 8.14 -8.78
C THR A 37 13.00 7.27 -7.88
N PHE A 38 12.89 5.97 -8.19
CA PHE A 38 12.22 5.00 -7.33
C PHE A 38 12.90 4.91 -5.97
N GLU A 39 14.21 4.67 -5.95
CA GLU A 39 14.99 4.54 -4.70
C GLU A 39 14.91 5.80 -3.84
N THR A 40 14.97 6.98 -4.47
CA THR A 40 14.83 8.25 -3.76
C THR A 40 13.46 8.38 -3.10
N LEU A 41 12.39 8.04 -3.82
CA LEU A 41 11.03 8.10 -3.28
C LEU A 41 10.79 7.05 -2.19
N ALA A 42 11.35 5.85 -2.33
CA ALA A 42 11.29 4.81 -1.31
C ALA A 42 11.99 5.26 -0.02
N ALA A 43 13.19 5.85 -0.14
CA ALA A 43 13.91 6.41 0.99
C ALA A 43 13.11 7.53 1.69
N VAL A 44 12.52 8.46 0.93
CA VAL A 44 11.66 9.52 1.50
C VAL A 44 10.44 8.94 2.20
N ALA A 45 9.81 7.90 1.64
CA ALA A 45 8.65 7.27 2.25
C ALA A 45 8.99 6.57 3.58
N GLN A 46 10.19 6.02 3.72
CA GLN A 46 10.65 5.27 4.90
C GLN A 46 11.32 6.14 5.97
N ASP A 47 11.72 7.37 5.64
CA ASP A 47 12.41 8.28 6.57
C ASP A 47 11.44 8.82 7.63
N VAL A 48 11.52 8.26 8.84
CA VAL A 48 10.69 8.64 10.01
C VAL A 48 10.96 10.08 10.47
N GLY A 49 12.11 10.67 10.11
CA GLY A 49 12.44 12.06 10.42
C GLY A 49 11.75 13.08 9.50
N ARG A 50 11.10 12.63 8.42
CA ARG A 50 10.38 13.48 7.46
C ARG A 50 8.94 13.74 7.89
N ASP A 51 8.41 14.87 7.43
CA ASP A 51 7.00 15.20 7.59
C ASP A 51 6.10 14.13 6.94
N GLU A 52 5.01 13.74 7.62
CA GLU A 52 4.06 12.74 7.12
C GLU A 52 3.49 13.11 5.74
N ASP A 53 3.30 14.40 5.46
CA ASP A 53 2.80 14.89 4.18
C ASP A 53 3.82 14.64 3.03
N GLU A 54 5.12 14.71 3.31
CA GLU A 54 6.18 14.37 2.34
C GLU A 54 6.22 12.86 2.10
N ARG A 55 6.19 12.07 3.18
CA ARG A 55 6.20 10.59 3.13
C ARG A 55 4.99 10.04 2.36
N THR A 56 3.79 10.51 2.69
CA THR A 56 2.55 10.09 2.01
C THR A 56 2.49 10.53 0.55
N SER A 57 3.10 11.67 0.20
CA SER A 57 3.19 12.10 -1.18
C SER A 57 4.19 11.23 -1.97
N ALA A 58 5.32 10.85 -1.37
CA ALA A 58 6.25 9.90 -1.97
C ALA A 58 5.57 8.54 -2.24
N ILE A 59 4.79 8.03 -1.30
CA ILE A 59 3.97 6.81 -1.48
C ILE A 59 3.04 6.91 -2.69
N HIS A 60 2.36 8.04 -2.86
CA HIS A 60 1.46 8.21 -3.99
C HIS A 60 2.19 8.24 -5.35
N GLU A 61 3.43 8.75 -5.39
CA GLU A 61 4.26 8.71 -6.59
C GLU A 61 4.85 7.31 -6.83
N LEU A 62 5.24 6.57 -5.79
CA LEU A 62 5.65 5.16 -5.89
C LEU A 62 4.57 4.31 -6.56
N ALA A 63 3.29 4.60 -6.32
CA ALA A 63 2.16 3.91 -6.94
C ALA A 63 2.04 4.12 -8.47
N ARG A 64 2.92 4.92 -9.09
CA ARG A 64 2.99 5.15 -10.53
C ARG A 64 4.10 4.35 -11.21
N PHE A 65 4.95 3.70 -10.42
CA PHE A 65 5.99 2.78 -10.91
C PHE A 65 5.39 1.40 -11.21
N PRO A 66 6.13 0.56 -11.95
CA PRO A 66 5.76 -0.85 -12.14
C PRO A 66 5.44 -1.58 -10.84
N ALA A 67 4.41 -2.42 -10.89
CA ALA A 67 3.83 -3.09 -9.72
C ALA A 67 4.85 -4.00 -8.99
N ASP A 68 5.68 -4.71 -9.75
CA ASP A 68 6.75 -5.59 -9.27
C ASP A 68 7.77 -4.87 -8.37
N LYS A 69 8.03 -3.58 -8.64
CA LYS A 69 8.90 -2.74 -7.82
C LYS A 69 8.14 -2.08 -6.67
N ALA A 70 6.98 -1.50 -6.95
CA ALA A 70 6.26 -0.67 -5.99
C ALA A 70 5.58 -1.49 -4.88
N ILE A 71 5.01 -2.65 -5.19
CA ILE A 71 4.23 -3.44 -4.23
C ILE A 71 5.05 -3.84 -2.99
N PRO A 72 6.28 -4.38 -3.10
CA PRO A 72 7.09 -4.74 -1.94
C PRO A 72 7.30 -3.57 -0.96
N VAL A 73 7.66 -2.39 -1.49
CA VAL A 73 7.89 -1.19 -0.67
C VAL A 73 6.60 -0.74 0.02
N LEU A 74 5.47 -0.76 -0.70
CA LEU A 74 4.18 -0.39 -0.13
C LEU A 74 3.72 -1.36 0.95
N ILE A 75 3.98 -2.67 0.80
CA ILE A 75 3.69 -3.68 1.83
C ILE A 75 4.46 -3.38 3.12
N ASP A 76 5.73 -3.02 3.01
CA ASP A 76 6.53 -2.69 4.20
C ASP A 76 5.99 -1.45 4.92
N LEU A 77 5.61 -0.41 4.17
CA LEU A 77 5.04 0.83 4.71
C LEU A 77 3.65 0.66 5.36
N MET A 78 2.99 -0.49 5.18
CA MET A 78 1.75 -0.81 5.90
C MET A 78 1.99 -1.16 7.37
N SER A 79 3.25 -1.39 7.78
CA SER A 79 3.65 -1.62 9.17
C SER A 79 4.15 -0.34 9.86
N ASP A 80 4.12 0.81 9.17
CA ASP A 80 4.69 2.06 9.67
C ASP A 80 4.00 2.58 10.94
N ASP A 81 4.72 3.26 11.82
CA ASP A 81 4.12 3.81 13.05
C ASP A 81 3.11 4.92 12.77
N SER A 82 3.28 5.68 11.68
CA SER A 82 2.35 6.74 11.29
C SER A 82 1.11 6.17 10.62
N LEU A 83 -0.06 6.41 11.23
CA LEU A 83 -1.36 6.05 10.67
C LEU A 83 -1.57 6.64 9.25
N ALA A 84 -1.07 7.86 9.01
CA ALA A 84 -1.20 8.52 7.71
C ALA A 84 -0.43 7.77 6.63
N VAL A 85 0.78 7.31 6.94
CA VAL A 85 1.64 6.54 6.03
C VAL A 85 1.06 5.16 5.77
N ARG A 86 0.61 4.46 6.81
CA ARG A 86 -0.09 3.17 6.68
C ARG A 86 -1.31 3.27 5.75
N TRP A 87 -2.13 4.29 5.94
CA TRP A 87 -3.32 4.51 5.12
C TRP A 87 -2.97 4.86 3.67
N ALA A 88 -1.93 5.68 3.46
CA ALA A 88 -1.45 5.98 2.12
C ALA A 88 -0.95 4.72 1.42
N ALA A 89 -0.18 3.87 2.11
CA ALA A 89 0.34 2.61 1.57
C ALA A 89 -0.79 1.65 1.18
N ALA A 90 -1.76 1.42 2.08
CA ALA A 90 -2.93 0.59 1.80
C ALA A 90 -3.81 1.15 0.66
N ALA A 91 -3.91 2.48 0.52
CA ALA A 91 -4.64 3.09 -0.59
C ALA A 91 -3.86 3.02 -1.91
N ALA A 92 -2.54 3.15 -1.87
CA ALA A 92 -1.64 3.10 -3.02
C ALA A 92 -1.57 1.69 -3.61
N ILE A 93 -1.39 0.66 -2.78
CA ILE A 93 -1.22 -0.72 -3.23
C ILE A 93 -2.46 -1.23 -4.00
N ARG A 94 -3.66 -0.76 -3.61
CA ARG A 94 -4.92 -1.09 -4.26
C ARG A 94 -5.00 -0.65 -5.72
N LYS A 95 -4.22 0.36 -6.13
CA LYS A 95 -4.18 0.83 -7.53
C LYS A 95 -3.61 -0.21 -8.49
N PHE A 96 -2.83 -1.18 -7.99
CA PHE A 96 -2.27 -2.27 -8.77
C PHE A 96 -3.27 -3.41 -9.03
N GLY A 97 -4.51 -3.30 -8.57
CA GLY A 97 -5.54 -4.26 -8.92
C GLY A 97 -5.25 -5.65 -8.33
N ARG A 98 -5.38 -6.71 -9.14
CA ARG A 98 -5.12 -8.10 -8.73
C ARG A 98 -3.64 -8.40 -8.48
N GLU A 99 -2.73 -7.61 -9.04
CA GLU A 99 -1.28 -7.85 -8.92
C GLU A 99 -0.80 -7.75 -7.47
N MET A 100 -1.50 -6.99 -6.62
CA MET A 100 -1.21 -6.87 -5.19
C MET A 100 -1.60 -8.10 -4.36
N LEU A 101 -2.53 -8.95 -4.84
CA LEU A 101 -3.12 -10.00 -4.02
C LEU A 101 -2.08 -11.04 -3.60
N ILE A 102 -1.29 -11.55 -4.55
CA ILE A 102 -0.30 -12.59 -4.27
C ILE A 102 0.80 -12.07 -3.33
N PRO A 103 1.45 -10.91 -3.59
CA PRO A 103 2.44 -10.37 -2.68
C PRO A 103 1.88 -10.05 -1.29
N LEU A 104 0.67 -9.46 -1.21
CA LEU A 104 0.07 -9.09 0.07
C LEU A 104 -0.33 -10.31 0.90
N LEU A 105 -0.97 -11.31 0.29
CA LEU A 105 -1.33 -12.55 0.98
C LEU A 105 -0.08 -13.33 1.43
N ARG A 106 0.98 -13.31 0.62
CA ARG A 106 2.28 -13.89 1.04
C ARG A 106 2.83 -13.17 2.25
N ALA A 107 2.80 -11.83 2.25
CA ALA A 107 3.25 -11.04 3.39
C ALA A 107 2.46 -11.34 4.66
N ILE A 108 1.13 -11.49 4.57
CA ILE A 108 0.27 -11.90 5.70
C ILE A 108 0.66 -13.29 6.21
N ALA A 109 1.02 -14.22 5.32
CA ALA A 109 1.39 -15.58 5.69
C ALA A 109 2.78 -15.71 6.33
N THR A 110 3.74 -14.87 5.94
CA THR A 110 5.16 -15.04 6.32
C THR A 110 5.65 -14.06 7.38
N ARG A 111 5.01 -12.90 7.52
CA ARG A 111 5.44 -11.86 8.47
C ARG A 111 5.03 -12.24 9.90
N PRO A 112 5.79 -11.78 10.91
CA PRO A 112 5.33 -11.88 12.28
C PRO A 112 4.01 -11.11 12.47
N ALA A 113 3.26 -11.56 13.48
CA ALA A 113 2.06 -10.91 13.98
C ALA A 113 2.30 -9.41 14.24
N ASP A 114 1.73 -8.55 13.40
CA ASP A 114 1.83 -7.09 13.50
C ASP A 114 0.44 -6.49 13.32
N GLU A 115 -0.07 -5.85 14.36
CA GLU A 115 -1.40 -5.24 14.39
C GLU A 115 -1.54 -4.10 13.38
N ASN A 116 -0.52 -3.25 13.26
CA ASN A 116 -0.50 -2.13 12.32
C ASN A 116 -0.56 -2.63 10.88
N PHE A 117 0.23 -3.67 10.58
CA PHE A 117 0.24 -4.31 9.28
C PHE A 117 -1.10 -4.99 8.97
N TYR A 118 -1.66 -5.77 9.89
CA TYR A 118 -2.93 -6.47 9.68
C TYR A 118 -4.12 -5.53 9.53
N GLU A 119 -4.19 -4.44 10.30
CA GLU A 119 -5.24 -3.42 10.13
C GLU A 119 -5.18 -2.81 8.72
N SER A 120 -3.97 -2.49 8.27
CA SER A 120 -3.72 -1.91 6.94
C SER A 120 -4.04 -2.91 5.83
N ALA A 121 -3.64 -4.17 5.99
CA ALA A 121 -3.90 -5.26 5.05
C ALA A 121 -5.41 -5.54 4.93
N HIS A 122 -6.11 -5.63 6.06
CA HIS A 122 -7.57 -5.77 6.09
C HIS A 122 -8.23 -4.61 5.32
N ARG A 123 -7.80 -3.37 5.58
CA ARG A 123 -8.34 -2.18 4.91
C ARG A 123 -8.09 -2.18 3.40
N ALA A 124 -6.92 -2.63 2.96
CA ALA A 124 -6.58 -2.74 1.53
C ALA A 124 -7.49 -3.77 0.84
N LEU A 125 -7.65 -4.96 1.44
CA LEU A 125 -8.43 -6.07 0.90
C LEU A 125 -9.94 -5.77 0.89
N VAL A 126 -10.52 -5.22 1.96
CA VAL A 126 -11.96 -4.85 2.01
C VAL A 126 -12.31 -3.85 0.91
N ARG A 127 -11.43 -2.88 0.65
CA ARG A 127 -11.68 -1.84 -0.35
C ARG A 127 -11.33 -2.25 -1.78
N PHE A 128 -10.70 -3.42 -1.96
CA PHE A 128 -10.37 -3.95 -3.29
C PHE A 128 -11.63 -4.25 -4.09
N GLY A 129 -12.62 -4.92 -3.48
CA GLY A 129 -13.98 -5.03 -3.99
C GLY A 129 -14.13 -5.75 -5.33
N ASP A 130 -13.29 -6.76 -5.60
CA ASP A 130 -13.39 -7.61 -6.78
C ASP A 130 -14.27 -8.84 -6.48
N PRO A 131 -15.48 -8.94 -7.05
CA PRO A 131 -16.43 -10.01 -6.74
C PRO A 131 -15.92 -11.41 -7.11
N GLN A 132 -14.98 -11.52 -8.06
CA GLN A 132 -14.49 -12.83 -8.50
C GLN A 132 -13.59 -13.49 -7.46
N VAL A 133 -12.90 -12.69 -6.64
CA VAL A 133 -11.99 -13.20 -5.59
C VAL A 133 -12.53 -12.95 -4.19
N GLU A 134 -13.70 -12.34 -4.05
CA GLU A 134 -14.33 -12.03 -2.77
C GLU A 134 -14.46 -13.28 -1.88
N HIS A 135 -14.98 -14.38 -2.42
CA HIS A 135 -15.08 -15.67 -1.71
C HIS A 135 -13.72 -16.24 -1.24
N ILE A 136 -12.63 -15.90 -1.94
CA ILE A 136 -11.25 -16.30 -1.57
C ILE A 136 -10.72 -15.40 -0.45
N LEU A 137 -11.10 -14.11 -0.46
CA LEU A 137 -10.62 -13.11 0.48
C LEU A 137 -11.42 -13.09 1.79
N GLU A 138 -12.70 -13.45 1.79
CA GLU A 138 -13.58 -13.47 2.97
C GLU A 138 -12.93 -14.17 4.19
N PRO A 139 -12.39 -15.40 4.08
CA PRO A 139 -11.76 -16.07 5.22
C PRO A 139 -10.53 -15.32 5.74
N VAL A 140 -9.78 -14.65 4.86
CA VAL A 140 -8.61 -13.85 5.23
C VAL A 140 -9.05 -12.58 5.95
N LEU A 141 -10.08 -11.90 5.44
CA LEU A 141 -10.65 -10.70 6.03
C LEU A 141 -11.15 -10.95 7.46
N ASP A 142 -11.87 -12.04 7.66
CA ASP A 142 -12.34 -12.42 9.00
C ASP A 142 -11.20 -12.78 9.95
N ALA A 143 -10.16 -13.44 9.44
CA ALA A 143 -8.98 -13.76 10.25
C ALA A 143 -8.17 -12.51 10.64
N LEU A 144 -8.12 -11.48 9.80
CA LEU A 144 -7.44 -10.22 10.08
C LEU A 144 -8.17 -9.32 11.10
N LYS A 145 -9.46 -9.56 11.37
CA LYS A 145 -10.21 -8.88 12.44
C LYS A 145 -9.84 -9.38 13.84
N GLN A 146 -9.28 -10.58 13.91
CA GLN A 146 -8.84 -11.17 15.16
C GLN A 146 -7.46 -10.63 15.54
N PRO A 147 -7.12 -10.56 16.84
CA PRO A 147 -5.80 -10.15 17.27
C PRO A 147 -4.71 -11.02 16.62
N PRO A 148 -3.55 -10.44 16.29
CA PRO A 148 -2.55 -11.05 15.42
C PRO A 148 -1.86 -12.28 16.06
N THR A 149 -2.14 -12.57 17.32
CA THR A 149 -1.73 -13.77 18.07
C THR A 149 -2.28 -15.06 17.48
N SER A 150 -3.32 -14.98 16.65
CA SER A 150 -3.92 -16.14 16.02
C SER A 150 -3.20 -16.47 14.71
N SER A 151 -2.49 -17.61 14.67
CA SER A 151 -1.89 -18.18 13.45
C SER A 151 -2.91 -18.43 12.32
N THR A 152 -4.20 -18.20 12.58
CA THR A 152 -5.31 -18.28 11.63
C THR A 152 -5.13 -17.34 10.45
N ALA A 153 -4.65 -16.10 10.63
CA ALA A 153 -4.50 -15.16 9.52
C ALA A 153 -3.50 -15.69 8.48
N ALA A 154 -2.37 -16.23 8.95
CA ALA A 154 -1.37 -16.83 8.09
C ALA A 154 -1.89 -18.07 7.36
N VAL A 155 -2.59 -18.98 8.06
CA VAL A 155 -3.18 -20.18 7.45
C VAL A 155 -4.21 -19.81 6.38
N LYS A 156 -5.11 -18.86 6.67
CA LYS A 156 -6.12 -18.41 5.70
C LYS A 156 -5.50 -17.71 4.51
N ALA A 157 -4.45 -16.92 4.71
CA ALA A 157 -3.71 -16.32 3.61
C ALA A 157 -3.02 -17.37 2.71
N MET A 158 -2.45 -18.44 3.29
CA MET A 158 -1.88 -19.55 2.52
C MET A 158 -2.93 -20.33 1.72
N GLU A 159 -4.09 -20.59 2.32
CA GLU A 159 -5.23 -21.22 1.62
C GLU A 159 -5.68 -20.36 0.43
N ALA A 160 -5.85 -19.04 0.65
CA ALA A 160 -6.22 -18.08 -0.39
C ALA A 160 -5.20 -18.02 -1.54
N LEU A 161 -3.90 -18.02 -1.22
CA LEU A 161 -2.83 -18.09 -2.24
C LEU A 161 -2.96 -19.33 -3.11
N LYS A 162 -3.22 -20.48 -2.49
CA LYS A 162 -3.34 -21.75 -3.23
C LYS A 162 -4.55 -21.74 -4.17
N GLN A 163 -5.65 -21.12 -3.77
CA GLN A 163 -6.83 -20.95 -4.62
C GLN A 163 -6.59 -20.00 -5.79
N LEU A 164 -5.93 -18.85 -5.54
CA LEU A 164 -5.58 -17.89 -6.61
C LEU A 164 -4.59 -18.46 -7.63
N GLN A 165 -3.72 -19.38 -7.23
CA GLN A 165 -2.75 -20.04 -8.11
C GLN A 165 -3.33 -21.25 -8.86
N ALA A 166 -4.50 -21.74 -8.42
CA ALA A 166 -5.18 -22.89 -9.03
C ALA A 166 -6.28 -22.47 -10.03
N ALA A 167 -6.60 -21.17 -10.10
CA ALA A 167 -7.57 -20.57 -11.03
C ALA A 167 -6.88 -20.05 -12.29
#